data_AF-A0A7Y5U249-F1
#
_entry.id   AF-A0A7Y5U249-F1
#
_cell.length_a   1.000
_cell.length_b   1.000
_cell.length_c   1.000
_cell.angle_alpha   90.00
_cell.angle_beta   90.00
_cell.angle_gamma   90.00
#
_symmetry.space_group_name_H-M   'P 1'
#
loop_
_entity.id
_entity.type
_entity.pdbx_description
1 polymer ?
#
loop_
_entity_poly.entity_id
_entity_poly.type
_entity_poly.pdbx_seq_one_letter_code
_entity_poly.pdbx_strand_id
1 'polypeptide(L)'
;MPVNRPGTLGRGAPRSSLQMLIRQPPCPMIMPRLPAAALFVAFLRLLAPTGIDGQSLDVLSLDGRHIDPFHVAPSTRATVFVFTRTDCPISNRFAPTIEQLRREFERRGVRFWLVFVDPAEPADAIRAHLSEYGQQTLGLRDPRHTLVDFSGATITPEAAVYVSGDGPARLAYRGRIDDRYVDFGRARSQPLRHDLREALEAVLAGRAVVPQTTAAVGCIIADLR
;
A
#
# COMPACT_ATOMS: atom_id res chain seq x y z
N MET A 1 60.41 11.26 1.23
CA MET A 1 61.28 10.49 2.13
C MET A 1 60.61 9.14 2.43
N PRO A 2 61.15 8.01 1.94
CA PRO A 2 60.63 6.70 2.29
C PRO A 2 61.46 6.08 3.42
N VAL A 3 60.82 5.47 4.41
CA VAL A 3 61.50 4.51 5.30
C VAL A 3 60.64 3.25 5.41
N ASN A 4 61.34 2.16 5.10
CA ASN A 4 60.96 0.77 4.96
C ASN A 4 61.14 0.04 6.30
N ARG A 5 60.26 -0.92 6.65
CA ARG A 5 60.59 -2.08 7.51
C ARG A 5 59.64 -3.26 7.26
N PRO A 6 60.16 -4.48 6.99
CA PRO A 6 59.40 -5.74 6.98
C PRO A 6 59.85 -6.73 8.09
N GLY A 7 59.04 -7.79 8.29
CA GLY A 7 59.38 -9.03 9.02
C GLY A 7 58.49 -9.28 10.25
N THR A 8 57.97 -10.47 10.57
CA THR A 8 58.35 -11.84 10.19
C THR A 8 57.23 -12.85 10.49
N LEU A 9 57.14 -13.91 9.66
CA LEU A 9 56.38 -15.16 9.86
C LEU A 9 56.85 -15.95 11.09
N GLY A 10 55.92 -16.62 11.78
CA GLY A 10 56.20 -17.72 12.70
C GLY A 10 55.36 -18.95 12.34
N ARG A 11 55.99 -20.00 11.80
CA ARG A 11 55.48 -21.38 11.71
C ARG A 11 56.03 -22.17 12.89
N GLY A 12 55.25 -23.11 13.43
CA GLY A 12 55.77 -24.14 14.33
C GLY A 12 54.68 -25.05 14.93
N ALA A 13 54.41 -26.17 14.25
CA ALA A 13 53.96 -27.42 14.89
C ALA A 13 55.21 -28.28 15.19
N PRO A 14 55.21 -29.31 16.07
CA PRO A 14 54.55 -30.60 15.76
C PRO A 14 54.07 -31.50 16.94
N ARG A 15 53.21 -32.46 16.54
CA ARG A 15 52.91 -33.84 16.99
C ARG A 15 53.66 -34.46 18.19
N SER A 16 52.96 -35.26 19.03
CA SER A 16 53.27 -36.70 19.27
C SER A 16 52.31 -37.43 20.24
N SER A 17 51.78 -38.58 19.78
CA SER A 17 51.66 -39.92 20.43
C SER A 17 50.74 -40.17 21.66
N LEU A 18 49.70 -41.02 21.60
CA LEU A 18 49.60 -42.51 21.55
C LEU A 18 49.84 -43.23 22.90
N GLN A 19 48.76 -43.82 23.45
CA GLN A 19 48.62 -45.06 24.28
C GLN A 19 47.16 -45.06 24.83
N MET A 20 46.20 -45.92 24.46
CA MET A 20 46.06 -47.39 24.58
C MET A 20 46.50 -47.85 25.97
N LEU A 21 45.64 -48.29 26.90
CA LEU A 21 44.83 -49.52 26.95
C LEU A 21 44.13 -49.47 28.36
N ILE A 22 42.91 -49.98 28.65
CA ILE A 22 42.64 -51.32 29.28
C ILE A 22 41.18 -51.37 29.83
N ARG A 23 40.44 -52.41 29.41
CA ARG A 23 39.38 -53.26 30.06
C ARG A 23 38.03 -52.72 30.63
N GLN A 24 36.99 -52.97 29.82
CA GLN A 24 35.83 -53.92 30.00
C GLN A 24 34.78 -53.84 31.16
N PRO A 25 33.52 -54.29 30.88
CA PRO A 25 32.24 -54.00 31.58
C PRO A 25 31.79 -55.21 32.47
N PRO A 26 30.51 -55.46 32.86
CA PRO A 26 29.22 -54.74 32.74
C PRO A 26 28.39 -54.69 34.06
N CYS A 27 27.26 -53.98 34.09
CA CYS A 27 26.02 -54.51 34.70
C CYS A 27 24.78 -53.69 34.32
N PRO A 28 23.65 -54.35 34.01
CA PRO A 28 22.38 -53.72 33.66
C PRO A 28 21.61 -53.35 34.93
N MET A 29 20.63 -52.45 34.86
CA MET A 29 19.32 -52.63 35.49
C MET A 29 18.43 -51.40 35.24
N ILE A 30 17.27 -51.70 34.64
CA ILE A 30 15.94 -51.29 35.10
C ILE A 30 15.51 -49.82 34.87
N MET A 31 14.59 -49.71 33.91
CA MET A 31 13.58 -48.66 33.69
C MET A 31 12.76 -48.39 34.96
N PRO A 32 12.18 -47.19 35.08
CA PRO A 32 10.73 -47.17 34.94
C PRO A 32 10.20 -46.08 34.01
N ARG A 33 9.12 -46.46 33.34
CA ARG A 33 8.19 -45.62 32.59
C ARG A 33 7.48 -44.67 33.53
N LEU A 34 7.14 -43.47 33.06
CA LEU A 34 5.77 -42.95 33.14
C LEU A 34 5.57 -41.78 32.14
N PRO A 35 4.37 -41.66 31.53
CA PRO A 35 4.11 -40.80 30.41
C PRO A 35 3.48 -39.48 30.88
N ALA A 36 3.91 -38.36 30.30
CA ALA A 36 3.07 -37.18 30.22
C ALA A 36 2.83 -36.93 28.74
N ALA A 37 1.75 -37.51 28.24
CA ALA A 37 1.15 -37.12 26.97
C ALA A 37 0.82 -35.63 27.08
N ALA A 38 1.71 -34.78 26.57
CA ALA A 38 1.41 -33.39 26.33
C ALA A 38 0.31 -33.38 25.27
N LEU A 39 -0.91 -33.10 25.72
CA LEU A 39 -2.05 -32.79 24.89
C LEU A 39 -1.67 -31.56 24.06
N PHE A 40 -1.05 -31.78 22.90
CA PHE A 40 -0.86 -30.74 21.90
C PHE A 40 -2.23 -30.53 21.27
N VAL A 41 -3.09 -29.76 21.96
CA VAL A 41 -4.31 -29.24 21.37
C VAL A 41 -3.85 -28.34 20.24
N ALA A 42 -3.84 -28.90 19.03
CA ALA A 42 -3.68 -28.16 17.79
C ALA A 42 -4.84 -27.16 17.74
N PHE A 43 -4.61 -25.96 18.26
CA PHE A 43 -5.46 -24.81 18.07
C PHE A 43 -5.28 -24.41 16.61
N LEU A 44 -5.93 -25.15 15.72
CA LEU A 44 -6.11 -24.80 14.33
C LEU A 44 -6.94 -23.51 14.35
N ARG A 45 -6.27 -22.36 14.47
CA ARG A 45 -6.89 -21.07 14.23
C ARG A 45 -7.33 -21.11 12.78
N LEU A 46 -8.63 -21.31 12.58
CA LEU A 46 -9.32 -20.93 11.36
C LEU A 46 -8.93 -19.47 11.10
N LEU A 47 -8.00 -19.26 10.17
CA LEU A 47 -7.93 -18.01 9.44
C LEU A 47 -9.21 -17.99 8.61
N ALA A 48 -10.29 -17.48 9.20
CA ALA A 48 -11.41 -17.03 8.42
C ALA A 48 -10.85 -16.01 7.42
N PRO A 49 -11.06 -16.19 6.11
CA PRO A 49 -10.78 -15.11 5.19
C PRO A 49 -11.66 -13.95 5.63
N THR A 50 -11.06 -12.81 5.95
CA THR A 50 -11.78 -11.54 6.01
C THR A 50 -12.13 -11.14 4.58
N GLY A 51 -12.97 -11.93 3.93
CA GLY A 51 -13.76 -11.49 2.80
C GLY A 51 -14.91 -10.69 3.39
N ILE A 52 -14.80 -9.37 3.37
CA ILE A 52 -15.97 -8.52 3.53
C ILE A 52 -16.76 -8.71 2.23
N ASP A 53 -17.71 -9.65 2.25
CA ASP A 53 -18.67 -9.84 1.17
C ASP A 53 -19.60 -8.61 1.12
N GLY A 54 -19.59 -7.92 -0.02
CA GLY A 54 -20.74 -7.14 -0.50
C GLY A 54 -21.17 -5.93 0.32
N GLN A 55 -20.28 -5.24 1.03
CA GLN A 55 -20.63 -3.91 1.54
C GLN A 55 -20.74 -2.96 0.33
N SER A 56 -21.96 -2.59 -0.07
CA SER A 56 -22.14 -1.59 -1.12
C SER A 56 -21.54 -0.27 -0.60
N LEU A 57 -20.43 0.15 -1.20
CA LEU A 57 -19.78 1.40 -0.83
C LEU A 57 -20.65 2.53 -1.32
N ASP A 58 -21.37 3.13 -0.38
CA ASP A 58 -22.46 4.04 -0.67
C ASP A 58 -21.93 5.47 -0.87
N VAL A 59 -21.29 5.71 -2.02
CA VAL A 59 -20.81 7.02 -2.46
C VAL A 59 -21.76 7.66 -3.47
N LEU A 60 -21.71 8.98 -3.58
CA LEU A 60 -22.61 9.75 -4.42
C LEU A 60 -21.93 10.19 -5.71
N SER A 61 -22.64 10.07 -6.83
CA SER A 61 -22.35 10.88 -8.02
C SER A 61 -22.63 12.36 -7.75
N LEU A 62 -22.15 13.23 -8.65
CA LEU A 62 -22.48 14.65 -8.59
C LEU A 62 -23.99 14.92 -8.82
N ASP A 63 -24.71 13.98 -9.43
CA ASP A 63 -26.17 14.06 -9.60
C ASP A 63 -26.95 13.54 -8.39
N GLY A 64 -26.26 13.19 -7.29
CA GLY A 64 -26.88 12.72 -6.04
C GLY A 64 -27.34 11.26 -6.08
N ARG A 65 -27.04 10.52 -7.15
CA ARG A 65 -27.28 9.08 -7.21
C ARG A 65 -26.19 8.32 -6.49
N HIS A 66 -26.59 7.28 -5.75
CA HIS A 66 -25.68 6.31 -5.15
C HIS A 66 -25.04 5.45 -6.24
N ILE A 67 -23.72 5.28 -6.17
CA ILE A 67 -22.93 4.51 -7.14
C ILE A 67 -22.02 3.55 -6.37
N ASP A 68 -21.95 2.31 -6.81
CA ASP A 68 -20.86 1.41 -6.45
C ASP A 68 -19.65 1.70 -7.36
N PRO A 69 -18.56 2.27 -6.83
CA PRO A 69 -17.41 2.66 -7.65
C PRO A 69 -16.57 1.46 -8.12
N PHE A 70 -16.85 0.26 -7.61
CA PHE A 70 -16.23 -0.99 -8.03
C PHE A 70 -17.04 -1.76 -9.06
N HIS A 71 -18.26 -1.30 -9.39
CA HIS A 71 -18.98 -1.79 -10.55
C HIS A 71 -18.32 -1.25 -11.84
N VAL A 72 -17.29 -1.96 -12.29
CA VAL A 72 -16.48 -1.61 -13.46
C VAL A 72 -16.55 -2.68 -14.54
N ALA A 73 -16.12 -2.36 -15.76
CA ALA A 73 -16.10 -3.32 -16.86
C ALA A 73 -15.17 -4.51 -16.53
N PRO A 74 -15.46 -5.74 -17.00
CA PRO A 74 -14.62 -6.92 -16.74
C PRO A 74 -13.17 -6.79 -17.22
N SER A 75 -12.91 -5.91 -18.19
CA SER A 75 -11.57 -5.60 -18.68
C SER A 75 -10.76 -4.67 -17.77
N THR A 76 -11.39 -4.12 -16.73
CA THR A 76 -10.73 -3.27 -15.73
C THR A 76 -9.81 -4.12 -14.87
N ARG A 77 -8.54 -3.72 -14.80
CA ARG A 77 -7.49 -4.39 -14.03
C ARG A 77 -7.24 -3.71 -12.69
N ALA A 78 -7.52 -2.42 -12.59
CA ALA A 78 -7.40 -1.68 -11.36
C ALA A 78 -8.36 -0.48 -11.31
N THR A 79 -8.76 -0.11 -10.09
CA THR A 79 -9.51 1.12 -9.81
C THR A 79 -8.69 2.02 -8.90
N VAL A 80 -8.59 3.29 -9.26
CA VAL A 80 -7.85 4.32 -8.53
C VAL A 80 -8.83 5.36 -7.98
N PHE A 81 -8.70 5.62 -6.69
CA PHE A 81 -9.34 6.73 -6.02
C PHE A 81 -8.29 7.76 -5.66
N VAL A 82 -8.55 9.03 -5.96
CA VAL A 82 -7.77 10.14 -5.43
C VAL A 82 -8.70 10.98 -4.57
N PHE A 83 -8.46 10.96 -3.26
CA PHE A 83 -9.20 11.74 -2.28
C PHE A 83 -8.74 13.18 -2.36
N THR A 84 -9.68 14.11 -2.51
CA THR A 84 -9.41 15.51 -2.84
C THR A 84 -10.48 16.44 -2.28
N ARG A 85 -10.22 17.74 -2.42
CA ARG A 85 -11.10 18.87 -2.08
C ARG A 85 -10.90 19.98 -3.08
N THR A 86 -11.94 20.75 -3.38
CA THR A 86 -11.85 21.90 -4.31
C THR A 86 -11.03 23.07 -3.73
N ASP A 87 -10.99 23.22 -2.41
CA ASP A 87 -10.31 24.30 -1.69
C ASP A 87 -8.85 23.98 -1.30
N CYS A 88 -8.36 22.78 -1.59
CA CYS A 88 -7.00 22.37 -1.24
C CYS A 88 -6.00 22.76 -2.34
N PRO A 89 -5.08 23.72 -2.08
CA PRO A 89 -4.13 24.19 -3.09
C PRO A 89 -3.14 23.10 -3.53
N ILE A 90 -2.83 22.14 -2.65
CA ILE A 90 -1.95 21.01 -2.99
C ILE A 90 -2.67 20.07 -3.96
N SER A 91 -3.92 19.70 -3.66
CA SER A 91 -4.76 18.88 -4.54
C SER A 91 -4.91 19.49 -5.93
N ASN A 92 -5.21 20.79 -6.00
CA ASN A 92 -5.45 21.49 -7.27
C ASN A 92 -4.19 21.50 -8.15
N ARG A 93 -3.01 21.65 -7.54
CA ARG A 93 -1.73 21.58 -8.26
C ARG A 93 -1.37 20.17 -8.75
N PHE A 94 -2.00 19.13 -8.22
CA PHE A 94 -1.86 17.76 -8.73
C PHE A 94 -2.81 17.43 -9.88
N ALA A 95 -3.84 18.24 -10.14
CA ALA A 95 -4.83 17.95 -11.17
C ALA A 95 -4.22 17.66 -12.57
N PRO A 96 -3.21 18.42 -13.06
CA PRO A 96 -2.56 18.09 -14.34
C PRO A 96 -1.85 16.73 -14.33
N THR A 97 -1.19 16.38 -13.22
CA THR A 97 -0.51 15.08 -13.05
C THR A 97 -1.52 13.94 -13.04
N ILE A 98 -2.62 14.08 -12.31
CA ILE A 98 -3.69 13.09 -12.23
C ILE A 98 -4.30 12.87 -13.63
N GLU A 99 -4.58 13.94 -14.35
CA GLU A 99 -5.15 13.86 -15.69
C GLU A 99 -4.18 13.21 -16.70
N GLN A 100 -2.87 13.47 -16.58
CA GLN A 100 -1.86 12.76 -17.36
C GLN A 100 -1.86 11.25 -17.07
N LEU A 101 -1.88 10.86 -15.79
CA LEU A 101 -1.92 9.46 -15.38
C LEU A 101 -3.20 8.79 -15.88
N ARG A 102 -4.35 9.46 -15.74
CA ARG A 102 -5.62 8.93 -16.24
C ARG A 102 -5.56 8.61 -17.72
N ARG A 103 -5.18 9.58 -18.57
CA ARG A 103 -5.10 9.38 -20.04
C ARG A 103 -4.18 8.23 -20.43
N GLU A 104 -3.12 8.02 -19.67
CA GLU A 104 -2.18 6.94 -19.91
C GLU A 104 -2.74 5.58 -19.49
N PHE A 105 -3.23 5.48 -18.26
CA PHE A 105 -3.56 4.21 -17.62
C PHE A 105 -5.00 3.74 -17.91
N GLU A 106 -5.95 4.62 -18.22
CA GLU A 106 -7.30 4.21 -18.64
C GLU A 106 -7.28 3.36 -19.90
N ARG A 107 -6.42 3.70 -20.86
CA ARG A 107 -6.21 2.90 -22.08
C ARG A 107 -5.62 1.51 -21.80
N ARG A 108 -5.11 1.29 -20.59
CA ARG A 108 -4.50 0.04 -20.11
C ARG A 108 -5.39 -0.70 -19.12
N GLY A 109 -6.66 -0.30 -18.99
CA GLY A 109 -7.65 -0.94 -18.14
C GLY A 109 -7.65 -0.45 -16.69
N VAL A 110 -7.25 0.79 -16.42
CA VAL A 110 -7.33 1.37 -15.07
C VAL A 110 -8.46 2.38 -14.99
N ARG A 111 -9.40 2.25 -14.05
CA ARG A 111 -10.44 3.25 -13.81
C ARG A 111 -9.97 4.30 -12.81
N PHE A 112 -10.29 5.57 -13.03
CA PHE A 112 -9.99 6.67 -12.10
C PHE A 112 -11.26 7.31 -11.55
N TRP A 113 -11.20 7.72 -10.29
CA TRP A 113 -12.19 8.53 -9.59
C TRP A 113 -11.49 9.61 -8.76
N LEU A 114 -12.04 10.82 -8.81
CA LEU A 114 -11.75 11.91 -7.87
C LEU A 114 -12.83 11.94 -6.81
N VAL A 115 -12.45 11.70 -5.57
CA VAL A 115 -13.37 11.56 -4.44
C VAL A 115 -13.31 12.83 -3.60
N PHE A 116 -14.37 13.63 -3.64
CA PHE A 116 -14.52 14.84 -2.86
C PHE A 116 -15.05 14.49 -1.48
N VAL A 117 -14.24 14.74 -0.46
CA VAL A 117 -14.46 14.23 0.91
C VAL A 117 -15.11 15.24 1.86
N ASP A 118 -15.13 16.52 1.52
CA ASP A 118 -15.75 17.54 2.37
C ASP A 118 -17.29 17.48 2.24
N PRO A 119 -18.03 17.20 3.33
CA PRO A 119 -19.49 17.16 3.29
C PRO A 119 -20.13 18.51 2.90
N ALA A 120 -19.44 19.62 3.19
CA ALA A 120 -19.90 20.97 2.91
C ALA A 120 -19.69 21.40 1.45
N GLU A 121 -18.87 20.68 0.67
CA GLU A 121 -18.64 20.99 -0.75
C GLU A 121 -19.85 20.57 -1.61
N PRO A 122 -20.60 21.51 -2.20
CA PRO A 122 -21.78 21.18 -2.99
C PRO A 122 -21.39 20.68 -4.39
N ALA A 123 -22.27 19.89 -5.01
CA ALA A 123 -21.98 19.19 -6.26
C ALA A 123 -21.75 20.13 -7.47
N ASP A 124 -22.36 21.31 -7.47
CA ASP A 124 -22.16 22.35 -8.49
C ASP A 124 -20.77 22.98 -8.40
N ALA A 125 -20.29 23.30 -7.19
CA ALA A 125 -18.91 23.76 -6.97
C ALA A 125 -17.89 22.72 -7.44
N ILE A 126 -18.14 21.44 -7.14
CA ILE A 126 -17.31 20.33 -7.62
C ILE A 126 -17.32 20.24 -9.15
N ARG A 127 -18.49 20.35 -9.81
CA ARG A 127 -18.56 20.36 -11.28
C ARG A 127 -17.78 21.52 -11.88
N ALA A 128 -17.90 22.72 -11.32
CA ALA A 128 -17.17 23.90 -11.77
C ALA A 128 -15.66 23.68 -11.66
N HIS A 129 -15.20 23.18 -10.51
CA HIS A 129 -13.80 22.83 -10.28
C HIS A 129 -13.30 21.77 -11.28
N LEU A 130 -14.01 20.66 -11.45
CA LEU A 130 -13.64 19.63 -12.41
C LEU A 130 -13.58 20.17 -13.85
N SER A 131 -14.46 21.12 -14.20
CA SER A 131 -14.41 21.76 -15.51
C SER A 131 -13.18 22.64 -15.70
N GLU A 132 -12.75 23.37 -14.67
CA GLU A 132 -11.53 24.20 -14.67
C GLU A 132 -10.28 23.36 -14.99
N TYR A 133 -10.23 22.13 -14.48
CA TYR A 133 -9.09 21.22 -14.67
C TYR A 133 -9.30 20.17 -15.78
N GLY A 134 -10.43 20.18 -16.50
CA GLY A 134 -10.71 19.25 -17.60
C GLY A 134 -10.98 17.80 -17.15
N GLN A 135 -11.57 17.60 -15.97
CA GLN A 135 -11.76 16.31 -15.28
C GLN A 135 -13.24 15.94 -15.04
N GLN A 136 -14.15 16.48 -15.85
CA GLN A 136 -15.62 16.47 -15.63
C GLN A 136 -16.27 15.10 -15.39
N THR A 137 -15.63 13.99 -15.80
CA THR A 137 -16.21 12.63 -15.73
C THR A 137 -15.72 11.80 -14.53
N LEU A 138 -14.93 12.39 -13.63
CA LEU A 138 -14.24 11.65 -12.57
C LEU A 138 -14.83 11.85 -11.16
N GLY A 139 -15.78 12.78 -10.98
CA GLY A 139 -16.20 13.22 -9.66
C GLY A 139 -17.15 12.28 -8.93
N LEU A 140 -16.77 11.89 -7.71
CA LEU A 140 -17.63 11.29 -6.70
C LEU A 140 -17.62 12.17 -5.44
N ARG A 141 -18.73 12.18 -4.70
CA ARG A 141 -18.84 12.78 -3.37
C ARG A 141 -18.90 11.67 -2.33
N ASP A 142 -18.11 11.82 -1.28
CA ASP A 142 -18.10 10.92 -0.13
C ASP A 142 -18.37 11.68 1.18
N PRO A 143 -19.55 12.32 1.34
CA PRO A 143 -19.85 13.18 2.48
C PRO A 143 -19.99 12.41 3.80
N ARG A 144 -20.05 11.08 3.76
CA ARG A 144 -20.11 10.20 4.94
C ARG A 144 -18.79 9.46 5.18
N HIS A 145 -17.74 9.79 4.41
CA HIS A 145 -16.42 9.17 4.50
C HIS A 145 -16.46 7.63 4.38
N THR A 146 -17.42 7.07 3.65
CA THR A 146 -17.58 5.62 3.49
C THR A 146 -16.40 5.03 2.70
N LEU A 147 -15.95 5.72 1.66
CA LEU A 147 -14.81 5.29 0.84
C LEU A 147 -13.47 5.69 1.47
N VAL A 148 -13.45 6.82 2.20
CA VAL A 148 -12.33 7.20 3.08
C VAL A 148 -12.06 6.08 4.09
N ASP A 149 -13.07 5.65 4.84
CA ASP A 149 -12.94 4.61 5.86
C ASP A 149 -12.56 3.25 5.24
N PHE A 150 -13.17 2.90 4.11
CA PHE A 150 -12.85 1.67 3.38
C PHE A 150 -11.40 1.61 2.89
N SER A 151 -10.84 2.74 2.45
CA SER A 151 -9.46 2.83 1.98
C SER A 151 -8.44 3.12 3.08
N GLY A 152 -8.90 3.62 4.22
CA GLY A 152 -8.05 4.16 5.27
C GLY A 152 -7.28 5.41 4.81
N ALA A 153 -7.79 6.16 3.84
CA ALA A 153 -7.23 7.45 3.48
C ALA A 153 -7.33 8.43 4.66
N THR A 154 -6.31 9.26 4.82
CA THR A 154 -6.17 10.17 5.96
C THR A 154 -5.84 11.60 5.56
N ILE A 155 -5.34 11.79 4.33
CA ILE A 155 -4.83 13.08 3.83
C ILE A 155 -5.49 13.43 2.49
N THR A 156 -5.61 14.72 2.20
CA THR A 156 -5.93 15.23 0.85
C THR A 156 -4.79 16.10 0.30
N PRO A 157 -4.20 15.76 -0.86
CA PRO A 157 -4.53 14.63 -1.73
C PRO A 157 -3.85 13.32 -1.32
N GLU A 158 -4.58 12.20 -1.39
CA GLU A 158 -4.05 10.84 -1.21
C GLU A 158 -4.69 9.91 -2.24
N ALA A 159 -3.90 8.97 -2.79
CA ALA A 159 -4.35 8.00 -3.76
C ALA A 159 -4.51 6.61 -3.12
N ALA A 160 -5.53 5.87 -3.52
CA ALA A 160 -5.71 4.45 -3.20
C ALA A 160 -5.92 3.66 -4.50
N VAL A 161 -5.18 2.57 -4.67
CA VAL A 161 -5.25 1.69 -5.85
C VAL A 161 -5.74 0.32 -5.42
N TYR A 162 -6.80 -0.16 -6.06
CA TYR A 162 -7.36 -1.48 -5.87
C TYR A 162 -7.16 -2.32 -7.12
N VAL A 163 -6.78 -3.58 -6.96
CA VAL A 163 -6.76 -4.55 -8.06
C VAL A 163 -8.18 -5.06 -8.30
N SER A 164 -8.58 -5.06 -9.56
CA SER A 164 -9.86 -5.61 -10.02
C SER A 164 -9.68 -7.07 -10.47
N GLY A 165 -10.67 -7.91 -10.20
CA GLY A 165 -10.70 -9.33 -10.59
C GLY A 165 -12.03 -9.99 -10.20
N ASP A 166 -12.12 -11.31 -10.29
CA ASP A 166 -13.35 -12.07 -10.00
C ASP A 166 -13.72 -12.11 -8.50
N GLY A 167 -12.84 -11.59 -7.63
CA GLY A 167 -13.03 -11.54 -6.18
C GLY A 167 -13.21 -10.12 -5.65
N PRO A 168 -13.27 -9.94 -4.32
CA PRO A 168 -13.41 -8.63 -3.70
C PRO A 168 -12.24 -7.71 -4.07
N ALA A 169 -12.53 -6.41 -4.19
CA ALA A 169 -11.52 -5.40 -4.48
C ALA A 169 -10.41 -5.40 -3.42
N ARG A 170 -9.16 -5.58 -3.85
CA ARG A 170 -8.00 -5.68 -2.95
C ARG A 170 -7.11 -4.45 -3.05
N LEU A 171 -6.90 -3.77 -1.93
CA LEU A 171 -5.97 -2.63 -1.86
C LEU A 171 -4.55 -3.09 -2.22
N ALA A 172 -3.95 -2.43 -3.21
CA ALA A 172 -2.57 -2.63 -3.65
C ALA A 172 -1.64 -1.50 -3.20
N TYR A 173 -2.16 -0.28 -3.13
CA TYR A 173 -1.38 0.91 -2.77
C TYR A 173 -2.27 1.96 -2.10
N ARG A 174 -1.73 2.67 -1.12
CA ARG A 174 -2.32 3.89 -0.56
C ARG A 174 -1.24 4.92 -0.23
N GLY A 175 -1.35 6.15 -0.67
CA GLY A 175 -0.42 7.20 -0.26
C GLY A 175 -0.31 8.34 -1.25
N ARG A 176 0.86 8.99 -1.30
CA ARG A 176 1.08 10.16 -2.16
C ARG A 176 1.02 9.81 -3.65
N ILE A 177 0.75 10.84 -4.46
CA ILE A 177 0.75 10.73 -5.92
C ILE A 177 2.20 10.70 -6.46
N ASP A 178 2.99 11.68 -6.04
CA ASP A 178 4.43 11.80 -6.29
C ASP A 178 5.08 12.47 -5.07
N ASP A 179 6.41 12.57 -5.05
CA ASP A 179 7.14 13.21 -3.95
C ASP A 179 7.39 14.71 -4.15
N ARG A 180 6.65 15.41 -5.03
CA ARG A 180 6.88 16.84 -5.26
C ARG A 180 6.71 17.68 -4.00
N TYR A 181 5.73 17.36 -3.15
CA TYR A 181 5.54 18.03 -1.86
C TYR A 181 6.32 17.31 -0.78
N VAL A 182 7.24 18.03 -0.15
CA VAL A 182 8.02 17.52 1.00
C VAL A 182 7.27 17.80 2.29
N ASP A 183 6.65 18.97 2.38
CA ASP A 183 5.92 19.46 3.53
C ASP A 183 4.97 20.60 3.09
N PHE A 184 4.10 21.08 3.97
CA PHE A 184 3.28 22.25 3.74
C PHE A 184 4.14 23.46 3.35
N GLY A 185 3.76 24.11 2.25
CA GLY A 185 4.51 25.25 1.70
C GLY A 185 5.87 24.90 1.09
N ARG A 186 6.31 23.62 1.12
CA ARG A 186 7.61 23.18 0.61
C ARG A 186 7.44 22.15 -0.51
N ALA A 187 7.66 22.62 -1.73
CA ALA A 187 7.60 21.79 -2.94
C ALA A 187 8.94 21.80 -3.70
N ARG A 188 9.25 20.68 -4.33
CA ARG A 188 10.31 20.56 -5.34
C ARG A 188 9.82 21.17 -6.66
N SER A 189 10.77 21.62 -7.49
CA SER A 189 10.47 22.03 -8.86
C SER A 189 9.96 20.86 -9.71
N GLN A 190 10.50 19.67 -9.48
CA GLN A 190 10.07 18.42 -10.11
C GLN A 190 10.08 17.27 -9.08
N PRO A 191 9.15 16.31 -9.19
CA PRO A 191 9.21 15.08 -8.39
C PRO A 191 10.44 14.25 -8.77
N LEU A 192 11.03 13.58 -7.78
CA LEU A 192 12.08 12.58 -7.95
C LEU A 192 11.50 11.16 -7.99
N ARG A 193 10.31 10.95 -7.41
CA ARG A 193 9.57 9.69 -7.43
C ARG A 193 8.13 9.91 -7.84
N HIS A 194 7.58 8.95 -8.58
CA HIS A 194 6.20 8.99 -9.06
C HIS A 194 5.43 7.81 -8.49
N ASP A 195 5.22 7.80 -7.17
CA ASP A 195 4.78 6.61 -6.43
C ASP A 195 3.46 6.01 -6.97
N LEU A 196 2.47 6.83 -7.33
CA LEU A 196 1.23 6.33 -7.93
C LEU A 196 1.46 5.69 -9.31
N ARG A 197 2.31 6.28 -10.15
CA ARG A 197 2.68 5.71 -11.45
C ARG A 197 3.38 4.36 -11.26
N GLU A 198 4.38 4.32 -10.37
CA GLU A 198 5.14 3.11 -10.07
C GLU A 198 4.23 1.99 -9.54
N ALA A 199 3.26 2.33 -8.68
CA ALA A 199 2.25 1.40 -8.19
C ALA A 199 1.37 0.84 -9.31
N LEU A 200 0.89 1.71 -10.21
CA LEU A 200 0.08 1.27 -11.36
C LEU A 200 0.86 0.38 -12.34
N GLU A 201 2.12 0.71 -12.61
CA GLU A 201 3.00 -0.14 -13.42
C GLU A 201 3.24 -1.50 -12.79
N ALA A 202 3.41 -1.56 -11.47
CA ALA A 202 3.55 -2.82 -10.75
C ALA A 202 2.27 -3.66 -10.82
N VAL A 203 1.11 -3.05 -10.56
CA VAL A 203 -0.21 -3.73 -10.64
C VAL A 203 -0.47 -4.28 -12.04
N LEU A 204 -0.28 -3.47 -13.07
CA LEU A 204 -0.52 -3.89 -14.46
C LEU A 204 0.47 -4.97 -14.94
N ALA A 205 1.66 -5.04 -14.34
CA ALA A 205 2.65 -6.09 -14.58
C ALA A 205 2.43 -7.34 -13.70
N GLY A 206 1.39 -7.39 -12.87
CA GLY A 206 1.14 -8.50 -11.93
C GLY A 206 2.19 -8.62 -10.82
N ARG A 207 2.93 -7.53 -10.53
CA ARG A 207 3.95 -7.47 -9.48
C ARG A 207 3.37 -6.90 -8.18
N ALA A 208 3.99 -7.26 -7.06
CA ALA A 208 3.70 -6.63 -5.78
C ALA A 208 4.14 -5.15 -5.79
N VAL A 209 3.29 -4.26 -5.29
CA VAL A 209 3.64 -2.85 -5.07
C VAL A 209 4.47 -2.73 -3.80
N VAL A 210 5.66 -2.11 -3.89
CA VAL A 210 6.53 -1.88 -2.74
C VAL A 210 7.12 -0.46 -2.82
N PRO A 211 6.90 0.41 -1.81
CA PRO A 211 6.04 0.19 -0.64
C PRO A 211 4.55 0.21 -1.00
N GLN A 212 3.72 -0.52 -0.25
CA GLN A 212 2.25 -0.46 -0.38
C GLN A 212 1.66 0.81 0.22
N THR A 213 2.38 1.47 1.14
CA THR A 213 1.94 2.71 1.76
C THR A 213 3.04 3.76 1.76
N THR A 214 2.70 4.99 1.39
CA THR A 214 3.59 6.14 1.46
C THR A 214 2.89 7.30 2.17
N ALA A 215 3.67 8.17 2.81
CA ALA A 215 3.13 9.36 3.45
C ALA A 215 2.77 10.42 2.40
N ALA A 216 1.52 10.88 2.42
CA ALA A 216 1.05 12.03 1.67
C ALA A 216 1.20 13.33 2.48
N VAL A 217 1.25 14.45 1.78
CA VAL A 217 1.35 15.80 2.36
C VAL A 217 0.11 16.59 1.95
N GLY A 218 -0.63 17.08 2.93
CA GLY A 218 -1.86 17.82 2.69
C GLY A 218 -2.79 17.82 3.90
N CYS A 219 -4.01 18.32 3.70
CA CYS A 219 -4.97 18.51 4.78
C CYS A 219 -5.48 17.18 5.34
N ILE A 220 -5.67 17.11 6.65
CA ILE A 220 -6.14 15.91 7.35
C ILE A 220 -7.65 15.75 7.11
N ILE A 221 -8.07 14.55 6.68
CA ILE A 221 -9.49 14.26 6.39
C ILE A 221 -10.32 14.20 7.67
N ALA A 222 -9.73 13.75 8.79
CA ALA A 222 -10.42 13.64 10.06
C ALA A 222 -10.97 14.99 10.59
N ASP A 223 -10.41 16.12 10.15
CA ASP A 223 -10.86 17.46 10.51
C ASP A 223 -12.21 17.84 9.87
N LEU A 224 -12.72 17.00 8.96
CA LEU A 224 -14.00 17.19 8.23
C LEU A 224 -15.16 16.38 8.83
N ARG A 225 -15.01 15.82 10.03
CA ARG A 225 -16.02 15.01 10.72
C ARG A 225 -16.85 15.82 11.72
#